data_AF-A0A1Q3RZ83-F1
#
_entry.id   AF-A0A1Q3RZ83-F1
#
_cell.length_a   1.000
_cell.length_b   1.000
_cell.length_c   1.000
_cell.angle_alpha   90.00
_cell.angle_beta   90.00
_cell.angle_gamma   90.00
#
_symmetry.space_group_name_H-M   'P 1'
#
loop_
_entity.id
_entity.type
_entity.pdbx_description
1 polymer ?
#
loop_
_entity_poly.entity_id
_entity_poly.type
_entity_poly.pdbx_seq_one_letter_code
_entity_poly.pdbx_strand_id
1 'polypeptide(L)'
;MKKLLLYLPLLFLIVSCTKDFDDYAPIQETPNASRELLMLRVDFETNQFKGGKLFHFEGVPMTPSIPLTETYLPPSDFGNYKLAFTPTGEVIFNGPVTWMGTSSEIATPDYSAPETYSVLPTNSAADLATAQYFTPTADIIASEGYTSFNYETIWNAVSNLEIVHQFTAENAKVGFMLYTPGLGVFQPQHADWFIILYK
;
A
#
# COMPACT_ATOMS: atom_id res chain seq x y z
N MET A 1 28.62 -8.48 86.62
CA MET A 1 29.81 -7.83 86.03
C MET A 1 29.98 -8.34 84.60
N LYS A 2 30.38 -7.43 83.67
CA LYS A 2 30.83 -7.64 82.27
C LYS A 2 31.58 -8.98 82.08
N LYS A 3 31.55 -9.70 80.95
CA LYS A 3 32.06 -9.40 79.57
C LYS A 3 31.50 -10.51 78.63
N LEU A 4 31.01 -10.32 77.40
CA LEU A 4 31.50 -9.66 76.18
C LEU A 4 32.55 -10.49 75.39
N LEU A 5 32.18 -10.86 74.13
CA LEU A 5 32.95 -11.33 72.94
C LEU A 5 33.38 -12.82 72.92
N LEU A 6 33.46 -13.55 71.80
CA LEU A 6 33.70 -13.19 70.38
C LEU A 6 33.35 -14.40 69.42
N TYR A 7 32.63 -14.16 68.30
CA TYR A 7 32.78 -14.57 66.87
C TYR A 7 33.36 -15.96 66.46
N LEU A 8 33.14 -16.62 65.30
CA LEU A 8 32.63 -16.47 63.89
C LEU A 8 32.70 -17.93 63.28
N PRO A 9 32.04 -18.42 62.17
CA PRO A 9 31.93 -17.82 60.82
C PRO A 9 30.54 -17.87 60.15
N LEU A 10 30.17 -16.81 59.42
CA LEU A 10 30.40 -16.59 57.99
C LEU A 10 29.75 -17.66 57.11
N LEU A 11 28.49 -17.42 56.73
CA LEU A 11 27.91 -18.01 55.54
C LEU A 11 27.51 -16.87 54.61
N PHE A 12 28.29 -16.71 53.54
CA PHE A 12 27.99 -15.88 52.38
C PHE A 12 26.68 -16.38 51.75
N LEU A 13 25.64 -15.54 51.73
CA LEU A 13 24.55 -15.66 50.76
C LEU A 13 24.68 -14.50 49.78
N ILE A 14 25.57 -14.70 48.80
CA ILE A 14 25.47 -13.99 47.52
C ILE A 14 24.27 -14.58 46.78
N VAL A 15 23.11 -13.93 46.91
CA VAL A 15 22.02 -14.13 45.94
C VAL A 15 22.47 -13.47 44.65
N SER A 16 22.99 -14.30 43.75
CA SER A 16 23.15 -13.95 42.34
C SER A 16 21.76 -13.77 41.75
N CYS A 17 21.36 -12.53 41.45
CA CYS A 17 20.25 -12.28 40.55
C CYS A 17 20.69 -12.73 39.15
N THR A 18 20.37 -13.95 38.75
CA THR A 18 20.30 -14.28 37.34
C THR A 18 19.15 -13.45 36.78
N LYS A 19 19.50 -12.40 36.01
CA LYS A 19 18.54 -11.81 35.10
C LYS A 19 18.40 -12.83 33.98
N ASP A 20 17.38 -13.66 34.10
CA ASP A 20 16.96 -14.52 33.01
C ASP A 20 16.62 -13.59 31.84
N PHE A 21 17.47 -13.67 30.83
CA PHE A 21 17.43 -12.88 29.61
C PHE A 21 16.59 -13.66 28.60
N ASP A 22 15.34 -13.94 28.95
CA ASP A 22 14.40 -14.67 28.10
C ASP A 22 13.03 -14.01 28.20
N ASP A 23 12.90 -12.85 27.57
CA ASP A 23 11.60 -12.29 27.20
C ASP A 23 11.68 -11.79 25.75
N TYR A 24 12.04 -12.71 24.84
CA TYR A 24 11.45 -12.66 23.51
C TYR A 24 10.01 -13.15 23.66
N ALA A 25 9.15 -12.29 24.19
CA ALA A 25 7.72 -12.45 24.00
C ALA A 25 7.50 -12.41 22.47
N PRO A 26 7.00 -13.49 21.84
CA PRO A 26 6.56 -13.37 20.46
C PRO A 26 5.51 -12.27 20.44
N ILE A 27 5.69 -11.31 19.54
CA ILE A 27 4.71 -10.25 19.30
C ILE A 27 3.40 -10.98 19.02
N GLN A 28 2.47 -10.98 19.97
CA GLN A 28 1.17 -11.58 19.75
C GLN A 28 0.47 -10.68 18.73
N GLU A 29 0.44 -11.13 17.48
CA GLU A 29 -0.45 -10.55 16.49
C GLU A 29 -1.86 -10.60 17.07
N THR A 30 -2.46 -9.43 17.26
CA THR A 30 -3.81 -9.29 17.76
C THR A 30 -4.74 -10.08 16.84
N PRO A 31 -5.49 -11.08 17.33
CA PRO A 31 -6.31 -11.98 16.50
C PRO A 31 -7.41 -11.32 15.66
N ASN A 32 -7.61 -10.00 15.79
CA ASN A 32 -8.59 -9.17 15.09
C ASN A 32 -7.95 -7.89 14.51
N ALA A 33 -6.76 -7.99 13.92
CA ALA A 33 -6.21 -6.85 13.21
C ALA A 33 -7.06 -6.53 11.97
N SER A 34 -7.68 -5.35 11.94
CA SER A 34 -8.32 -4.79 10.75
C SER A 34 -7.26 -4.08 9.90
N ARG A 35 -7.35 -4.23 8.59
CA ARG A 35 -6.48 -3.59 7.60
C ARG A 35 -7.30 -2.80 6.62
N GLU A 36 -6.75 -1.68 6.21
CA GLU A 36 -7.39 -0.83 5.22
C GLU A 36 -6.48 -0.67 4.00
N LEU A 37 -7.11 -0.75 2.82
CA LEU A 37 -6.48 -0.40 1.57
C LEU A 37 -7.30 0.69 0.90
N LEU A 38 -6.67 1.82 0.61
CA LEU A 38 -7.27 2.90 -0.14
C LEU A 38 -6.69 2.90 -1.55
N MET A 39 -7.55 2.88 -2.55
CA MET A 39 -7.19 3.01 -3.96
C MET A 39 -7.80 4.29 -4.53
N LEU A 40 -6.95 5.18 -5.03
CA LEU A 40 -7.34 6.48 -5.56
C LEU A 40 -6.97 6.55 -7.04
N ARG A 41 -7.93 6.90 -7.89
CA ARG A 41 -7.76 7.03 -9.34
C ARG A 41 -7.38 8.46 -9.71
N VAL A 42 -6.37 8.60 -10.56
CA VAL A 42 -5.88 9.87 -11.08
C VAL A 42 -5.73 9.76 -12.59
N ASP A 43 -6.24 10.76 -13.30
CA ASP A 43 -6.11 10.86 -14.74
C ASP A 43 -4.64 10.87 -15.18
N PHE A 44 -4.28 10.07 -16.18
CA PHE A 44 -2.89 9.97 -16.62
C PHE A 44 -2.33 11.27 -17.19
N GLU A 45 -3.12 12.00 -17.99
CA GLU A 45 -2.64 13.21 -18.68
C GLU A 45 -2.76 14.44 -17.80
N THR A 46 -3.91 14.60 -17.13
CA THR A 46 -4.24 15.84 -16.43
C THR A 46 -3.85 15.83 -14.96
N ASN A 47 -3.47 14.67 -14.41
CA ASN A 47 -3.26 14.46 -12.97
C ASN A 47 -4.46 14.90 -12.12
N GLN A 48 -5.67 14.84 -12.69
CA GLN A 48 -6.90 15.14 -11.96
C GLN A 48 -7.34 13.92 -11.16
N PHE A 49 -7.69 14.12 -9.89
CA PHE A 49 -8.30 13.10 -9.06
C PHE A 49 -9.69 12.72 -9.60
N LYS A 50 -9.92 11.42 -9.82
CA LYS A 50 -11.14 10.85 -10.43
C LYS A 50 -11.98 10.03 -9.45
N GLY A 51 -11.62 10.02 -8.17
CA GLY A 51 -12.33 9.28 -7.13
C GLY A 51 -11.54 8.10 -6.60
N GLY A 52 -12.14 7.32 -5.71
CA GLY A 52 -11.42 6.24 -5.04
C GLY A 52 -12.32 5.25 -4.32
N LYS A 53 -11.70 4.26 -3.70
CA LYS A 53 -12.37 3.24 -2.90
C LYS A 53 -11.53 2.83 -1.71
N LEU A 54 -12.19 2.73 -0.56
CA LEU A 54 -11.64 2.16 0.66
C LEU A 54 -12.10 0.71 0.80
N PHE A 55 -11.15 -0.18 1.03
CA PHE A 55 -11.36 -1.59 1.32
C PHE A 55 -11.00 -1.85 2.79
N HIS A 56 -11.77 -2.70 3.45
CA HIS A 56 -11.55 -3.10 4.84
C HIS A 56 -11.41 -4.62 4.90
N PHE A 57 -10.38 -5.11 5.57
CA PHE A 57 -10.08 -6.53 5.71
C PHE A 57 -9.90 -6.89 7.17
N GLU A 58 -10.63 -7.89 7.64
CA GLU A 58 -10.58 -8.35 9.03
C GLU A 58 -9.69 -9.58 9.19
N GLY A 59 -8.99 -9.66 10.32
CA GLY A 59 -8.15 -10.81 10.67
C GLY A 59 -6.89 -10.93 9.80
N VAL A 60 -6.35 -9.79 9.33
CA VAL A 60 -5.19 -9.77 8.44
C VAL A 60 -3.97 -9.19 9.18
N PRO A 61 -2.87 -9.97 9.29
CA PRO A 61 -1.64 -9.45 9.90
C PRO A 61 -1.00 -8.36 9.04
N MET A 62 -0.27 -7.45 9.68
CA MET A 62 0.44 -6.41 8.95
C MET A 62 1.61 -7.04 8.18
N THR A 63 1.72 -6.73 6.89
CA THR A 63 2.80 -7.20 6.03
C THR A 63 3.87 -6.12 5.87
N PRO A 64 5.13 -6.46 5.53
CA PRO A 64 6.18 -5.47 5.28
C PRO A 64 6.01 -4.71 3.95
N SER A 65 5.25 -5.25 3.01
CA SER A 65 4.88 -4.64 1.72
C SER A 65 3.36 -4.54 1.55
N ILE A 66 2.87 -3.96 0.44
CA ILE A 66 1.44 -3.98 0.12
C ILE A 66 1.16 -5.39 -0.42
N PRO A 67 0.29 -6.21 0.23
CA PRO A 67 0.21 -7.62 -0.09
C PRO A 67 -0.76 -7.84 -1.25
N LEU A 68 -0.34 -7.47 -2.46
CA LEU A 68 -1.11 -7.64 -3.68
C LEU A 68 -0.51 -8.73 -4.56
N THR A 69 -1.40 -9.48 -5.20
CA THR A 69 -1.05 -10.41 -6.28
C THR A 69 -1.46 -9.79 -7.60
N GLU A 70 -0.48 -9.60 -8.49
CA GLU A 70 -0.70 -9.15 -9.86
C GLU A 70 -1.02 -10.34 -10.77
N THR A 71 -2.04 -10.20 -11.62
CA THR A 71 -2.26 -11.12 -12.73
C THR A 71 -2.43 -10.30 -14.00
N TYR A 72 -1.48 -10.43 -14.92
CA TYR A 72 -1.56 -9.84 -16.24
C TYR A 72 -1.72 -10.94 -17.30
N LEU A 73 -2.86 -10.94 -17.96
CA LEU A 73 -3.12 -11.73 -19.15
C LEU A 73 -2.87 -10.83 -20.37
N PRO A 74 -1.72 -10.96 -21.06
CA PRO A 74 -1.42 -10.11 -22.20
C PRO A 74 -2.44 -10.32 -23.32
N PRO A 75 -2.87 -9.25 -24.02
CA PRO A 75 -3.83 -9.38 -25.10
C PRO A 75 -3.17 -9.98 -26.35
N SER A 76 -3.87 -10.92 -27.01
CA SER A 76 -3.72 -11.08 -28.46
C SER A 76 -4.57 -10.02 -29.15
N ASP A 77 -5.87 -10.05 -28.87
CA ASP A 77 -6.82 -8.95 -29.15
C ASP A 77 -7.41 -8.43 -27.83
N PHE A 78 -7.76 -9.34 -26.94
CA PHE A 78 -8.28 -9.07 -25.59
C PHE A 78 -7.42 -9.75 -24.53
N GLY A 79 -7.23 -9.04 -23.43
CA GLY A 79 -6.46 -9.43 -22.26
C GLY A 79 -7.04 -8.79 -21.01
N ASN A 80 -6.33 -8.89 -19.90
CA ASN A 80 -6.83 -8.44 -18.62
C ASN A 80 -5.68 -8.12 -17.66
N TYR A 81 -5.91 -7.14 -16.80
CA TYR A 81 -5.06 -6.88 -15.66
C TYR A 81 -5.87 -6.86 -14.37
N LYS A 82 -5.40 -7.61 -13.38
CA LYS A 82 -6.10 -7.83 -12.11
C LYS A 82 -5.14 -7.68 -10.94
N LEU A 83 -5.62 -6.99 -9.91
CA LEU A 83 -5.01 -6.98 -8.58
C LEU A 83 -5.94 -7.66 -7.58
N ALA A 84 -5.39 -8.58 -6.80
CA ALA A 84 -6.07 -9.18 -5.67
C ALA A 84 -5.30 -8.94 -4.36
N PHE A 85 -6.02 -8.67 -3.28
CA PHE A 85 -5.45 -8.59 -1.94
C PHE A 85 -5.07 -10.01 -1.48
N THR A 86 -3.78 -10.31 -1.45
CA THR A 86 -3.22 -11.66 -1.25
C THR A 86 -3.77 -12.40 -0.03
N PRO A 87 -3.93 -11.76 1.16
CA PRO A 87 -4.40 -12.47 2.35
C PRO A 87 -5.81 -13.05 2.25
N THR A 88 -6.72 -12.38 1.53
CA THR A 88 -8.13 -12.81 1.40
C THR A 88 -8.46 -13.34 0.00
N GLY A 89 -7.63 -13.03 -0.99
CA GLY A 89 -7.91 -13.27 -2.41
C GLY A 89 -8.93 -12.30 -3.02
N GLU A 90 -9.38 -11.28 -2.27
CA GLU A 90 -10.36 -10.31 -2.75
C GLU A 90 -9.81 -9.50 -3.93
N VAL A 91 -10.58 -9.42 -5.01
CA VAL A 91 -10.20 -8.65 -6.20
C VAL A 91 -10.49 -7.17 -5.97
N ILE A 92 -9.44 -6.36 -5.90
CA ILE A 92 -9.53 -4.91 -5.66
C ILE A 92 -9.49 -4.10 -6.95
N PHE A 93 -9.01 -4.69 -8.04
CA PHE A 93 -9.00 -4.09 -9.38
C PHE A 93 -9.11 -5.17 -10.46
N ASN A 94 -9.93 -4.91 -11.48
CA ASN A 94 -10.06 -5.77 -12.65
C ASN A 94 -10.37 -4.94 -13.90
N GLY A 95 -9.36 -4.76 -14.75
CA GLY A 95 -9.41 -3.93 -15.95
C GLY A 95 -9.17 -4.74 -17.23
N PRO A 96 -10.05 -4.69 -18.25
CA PRO A 96 -9.77 -5.29 -19.55
C PRO A 96 -8.63 -4.57 -20.27
N VAL A 97 -7.84 -5.29 -21.06
CA VAL A 97 -6.78 -4.70 -21.88
C VAL A 97 -7.00 -5.14 -23.33
N THR A 98 -6.91 -4.22 -24.29
CA THR A 98 -7.12 -4.50 -25.71
C THR A 98 -5.87 -4.17 -26.53
N TRP A 99 -5.54 -5.02 -27.50
CA TRP A 99 -4.47 -4.76 -28.47
C TRP A 99 -5.01 -4.00 -29.67
N MET A 100 -4.32 -2.93 -30.09
CA MET A 100 -4.71 -2.02 -31.18
C MET A 100 -6.18 -1.58 -31.12
N GLY A 101 -6.69 -1.39 -29.91
CA GLY A 101 -8.07 -1.01 -29.64
C GLY A 101 -8.18 -0.27 -28.32
N THR A 102 -9.39 0.18 -28.03
CA THR A 102 -9.70 0.92 -26.81
C THR A 102 -10.64 0.09 -25.94
N SER A 103 -10.27 -0.10 -24.68
CA SER A 103 -11.19 -0.53 -23.64
C SER A 103 -11.54 0.69 -22.79
N SER A 104 -12.82 0.94 -22.55
CA SER A 104 -13.28 2.11 -21.79
C SER A 104 -13.78 1.77 -20.39
N GLU A 105 -14.04 0.50 -20.09
CA GLU A 105 -14.72 0.12 -18.85
C GLU A 105 -13.81 -0.67 -17.91
N ILE A 106 -13.45 0.00 -16.81
CA ILE A 106 -12.95 -0.67 -15.61
C ILE A 106 -14.16 -1.26 -14.92
N ALA A 107 -14.33 -2.58 -14.98
CA ALA A 107 -15.50 -3.25 -14.43
C ALA A 107 -15.53 -3.17 -12.89
N THR A 108 -14.36 -3.16 -12.25
CA THR A 108 -14.22 -2.97 -10.80
C THR A 108 -12.94 -2.24 -10.46
N PRO A 109 -12.97 -1.43 -9.38
CA PRO A 109 -14.06 -1.23 -8.43
C PRO A 109 -15.00 -0.05 -8.74
N ASP A 110 -16.18 -0.08 -8.12
CA ASP A 110 -17.09 1.08 -8.04
C ASP A 110 -16.45 2.17 -7.15
N TYR A 111 -16.02 3.26 -7.79
CA TYR A 111 -15.30 4.35 -7.14
C TYR A 111 -16.27 5.43 -6.66
N SER A 112 -16.09 5.88 -5.42
CA SER A 112 -16.73 7.10 -4.95
C SER A 112 -16.18 8.29 -5.72
N ALA A 113 -17.07 9.20 -6.14
CA ALA A 113 -16.71 10.35 -6.96
C ALA A 113 -15.82 11.36 -6.19
N PRO A 114 -15.00 12.18 -6.86
CA PRO A 114 -14.07 13.11 -6.21
C PRO A 114 -14.70 14.00 -5.13
N GLU A 115 -15.91 14.49 -5.38
CA GLU A 115 -16.66 15.38 -4.49
C GLU A 115 -17.05 14.75 -3.15
N THR A 116 -16.96 13.42 -2.99
CA THR A 116 -17.24 12.75 -1.72
C THR A 116 -16.04 12.81 -0.76
N TYR A 117 -14.88 13.28 -1.22
CA TYR A 117 -13.66 13.34 -0.43
C TYR A 117 -13.41 14.75 0.12
N SER A 118 -13.21 14.84 1.44
CA SER A 118 -12.77 16.06 2.08
C SER A 118 -11.33 16.42 1.68
N VAL A 119 -11.08 17.70 1.45
CA VAL A 119 -9.76 18.26 1.18
C VAL A 119 -9.27 19.10 2.36
N LEU A 120 -7.97 19.07 2.60
CA LEU A 120 -7.27 19.91 3.56
C LEU A 120 -6.45 20.99 2.82
N PRO A 121 -6.13 22.12 3.47
CA PRO A 121 -5.35 23.19 2.85
C PRO A 121 -3.87 22.84 2.66
N THR A 122 -3.42 21.71 3.20
CA THR A 122 -2.02 21.27 3.19
C THR A 122 -1.92 19.88 2.57
N ASN A 123 -0.79 19.62 1.92
CA ASN A 123 -0.46 18.31 1.37
C ASN A 123 0.19 17.42 2.45
N SER A 124 -0.21 16.16 2.51
CA SER A 124 0.48 15.12 3.29
C SER A 124 1.78 14.74 2.61
N ALA A 125 2.84 14.56 3.40
CA ALA A 125 4.08 13.98 2.91
C ALA A 125 3.99 12.45 2.93
N ALA A 126 4.62 11.81 1.93
CA ALA A 126 4.90 10.38 1.94
C ALA A 126 6.31 10.14 1.42
N ASP A 127 6.98 9.09 1.93
CA ASP A 127 8.27 8.67 1.42
C ASP A 127 8.10 7.82 0.15
N LEU A 128 8.14 8.49 -1.00
CA LEU A 128 8.00 7.84 -2.31
C LEU A 128 9.21 6.97 -2.68
N ALA A 129 10.34 7.06 -1.96
CA ALA A 129 11.50 6.21 -2.22
C ALA A 129 11.25 4.74 -1.87
N THR A 130 10.27 4.48 -1.00
CA THR A 130 9.84 3.13 -0.60
C THR A 130 8.56 2.66 -1.28
N ALA A 131 8.05 3.45 -2.24
CA ALA A 131 6.82 3.11 -2.95
C ALA A 131 6.97 1.84 -3.78
N GLN A 132 5.88 1.07 -3.87
CA GLN A 132 5.78 -0.10 -4.74
C GLN A 132 5.16 0.28 -6.09
N TYR A 133 5.57 -0.37 -7.17
CA TYR A 133 5.12 -0.04 -8.52
C TYR A 133 4.51 -1.27 -9.19
N PHE A 134 3.29 -1.14 -9.67
CA PHE A 134 2.49 -2.16 -10.33
C PHE A 134 2.24 -1.71 -11.78
N THR A 135 3.20 -1.98 -12.66
CA THR A 135 3.21 -1.46 -14.04
C THR A 135 3.41 -2.59 -15.06
N PRO A 136 2.40 -3.46 -15.24
CA PRO A 136 2.53 -4.69 -16.03
C PRO A 136 2.82 -4.44 -17.52
N THR A 137 2.56 -3.22 -18.00
CA THR A 137 2.69 -2.81 -19.41
C THR A 137 3.83 -1.81 -19.63
N ALA A 138 4.68 -1.58 -18.62
CA ALA A 138 5.77 -0.59 -18.68
C ALA A 138 6.68 -0.78 -19.90
N ASP A 139 7.11 -2.01 -20.18
CA ASP A 139 8.00 -2.29 -21.31
C ASP A 139 7.35 -1.98 -22.67
N ILE A 140 6.03 -2.20 -22.77
CA ILE A 140 5.27 -1.97 -24.00
C ILE A 140 5.20 -0.46 -24.25
N ILE A 141 4.74 0.32 -23.28
CA ILE A 141 4.61 1.78 -23.44
C ILE A 141 5.98 2.48 -23.51
N ALA A 142 7.03 1.91 -22.91
CA ALA A 142 8.40 2.39 -23.07
C ALA A 142 8.87 2.32 -24.52
N SER A 143 8.51 1.25 -25.25
CA SER A 143 8.79 1.14 -26.69
C SER A 143 8.08 2.20 -27.54
N GLU A 144 7.02 2.80 -26.99
CA GLU A 144 6.24 3.87 -27.59
C GLU A 144 6.64 5.27 -27.09
N GLY A 145 7.72 5.37 -26.29
CA GLY A 145 8.32 6.62 -25.84
C GLY A 145 7.99 7.04 -24.39
N TYR A 146 7.19 6.26 -23.66
CA TYR A 146 6.82 6.56 -22.28
C TYR A 146 7.77 5.87 -21.29
N THR A 147 8.92 6.49 -21.06
CA THR A 147 10.05 5.89 -20.32
C THR A 147 10.29 6.47 -18.92
N SER A 148 9.60 7.56 -18.57
CA SER A 148 9.75 8.20 -17.26
C SER A 148 8.44 8.85 -16.80
N PHE A 149 8.17 8.76 -15.50
CA PHE A 149 6.96 9.30 -14.87
C PHE A 149 7.33 10.13 -13.64
N ASN A 150 6.61 11.23 -13.43
CA ASN A 150 6.80 12.10 -12.27
C ASN A 150 5.82 11.70 -11.15
N TYR A 151 6.25 10.77 -10.30
CA TYR A 151 5.42 10.26 -9.19
C TYR A 151 5.08 11.30 -8.13
N GLU A 152 5.88 12.36 -7.97
CA GLU A 152 5.52 13.48 -7.09
C GLU A 152 4.30 14.24 -7.61
N THR A 153 4.21 14.45 -8.93
CA THR A 153 3.05 15.12 -9.55
C THR A 153 1.79 14.28 -9.37
N ILE A 154 1.91 12.96 -9.56
CA ILE A 154 0.80 12.01 -9.38
C ILE A 154 0.37 11.97 -7.91
N TRP A 155 1.32 11.92 -6.96
CA TRP A 155 1.04 11.99 -5.52
C TRP A 155 0.34 13.29 -5.13
N ASN A 156 0.79 14.42 -5.67
CA ASN A 156 0.24 15.73 -5.37
C ASN A 156 -1.21 15.91 -5.82
N ALA A 157 -1.71 15.07 -6.74
CA ALA A 157 -3.12 15.05 -7.11
C ALA A 157 -4.05 14.62 -5.96
N VAL A 158 -3.53 13.87 -4.98
CA VAL A 158 -4.32 13.29 -3.89
C VAL A 158 -3.79 13.61 -2.49
N SER A 159 -2.61 14.20 -2.38
CA SER A 159 -1.96 14.41 -1.08
C SER A 159 -2.67 15.41 -0.17
N ASN A 160 -3.59 16.21 -0.67
CA ASN A 160 -4.41 17.10 0.15
C ASN A 160 -5.70 16.44 0.70
N LEU A 161 -6.02 15.21 0.30
CA LEU A 161 -7.24 14.55 0.75
C LEU A 161 -7.13 14.18 2.23
N GLU A 162 -8.17 14.45 3.03
CA GLU A 162 -8.20 14.16 4.47
C GLU A 162 -7.92 12.68 4.76
N ILE A 163 -8.49 11.77 3.97
CA ILE A 163 -8.25 10.33 4.10
C ILE A 163 -6.78 9.96 3.81
N VAL A 164 -6.10 10.66 2.91
CA VAL A 164 -4.67 10.43 2.63
C VAL A 164 -3.81 10.89 3.81
N HIS A 165 -4.17 12.00 4.45
CA HIS A 165 -3.55 12.42 5.72
C HIS A 165 -3.72 11.36 6.81
N GLN A 166 -4.91 10.77 6.95
CA GLN A 166 -5.15 9.70 7.92
C GLN A 166 -4.25 8.49 7.67
N PHE A 167 -4.15 8.03 6.42
CA PHE A 167 -3.30 6.90 6.06
C PHE A 167 -1.81 7.21 6.29
N THR A 168 -1.33 8.37 5.86
CA THR A 168 0.09 8.74 6.00
C THR A 168 0.50 8.98 7.45
N ALA A 169 -0.39 9.52 8.30
CA ALA A 169 -0.16 9.66 9.74
C ALA A 169 0.06 8.31 10.45
N GLU A 170 -0.48 7.23 9.90
CA GLU A 170 -0.31 5.86 10.39
C GLU A 170 0.83 5.11 9.67
N ASN A 171 1.68 5.83 8.95
CA ASN A 171 2.78 5.28 8.15
C ASN A 171 2.31 4.24 7.11
N ALA A 172 1.17 4.52 6.46
CA ALA A 172 0.70 3.67 5.37
C ALA A 172 1.76 3.50 4.28
N LYS A 173 1.81 2.29 3.73
CA LYS A 173 2.65 1.98 2.58
C LYS A 173 2.03 2.58 1.33
N VAL A 174 2.87 3.12 0.45
CA VAL A 174 2.45 3.73 -0.81
C VAL A 174 2.75 2.80 -1.98
N GLY A 175 1.82 2.72 -2.92
CA GLY A 175 2.00 2.07 -4.20
C GLY A 175 1.42 2.89 -5.35
N PHE A 176 1.98 2.71 -6.54
CA PHE A 176 1.47 3.26 -7.78
C PHE A 176 1.19 2.14 -8.76
N MET A 177 0.01 2.18 -9.38
CA MET A 177 -0.34 1.30 -10.48
C MET A 177 -0.61 2.15 -11.72
N LEU A 178 0.01 1.81 -12.85
CA LEU A 178 -0.34 2.37 -14.14
C LEU A 178 -1.24 1.39 -14.87
N TYR A 179 -2.48 1.78 -15.13
CA TYR A 179 -3.39 1.00 -15.93
C TYR A 179 -3.53 1.60 -17.34
N THR A 180 -3.25 0.75 -18.33
CA THR A 180 -3.26 1.11 -19.75
C THR A 180 -4.24 0.19 -20.48
N PRO A 181 -5.51 0.61 -20.69
CA PRO A 181 -6.53 -0.27 -21.25
C PRO A 181 -6.31 -0.58 -22.75
N GLY A 182 -5.59 0.26 -23.48
CA GLY A 182 -5.23 0.06 -24.89
C GLY A 182 -3.71 -0.05 -25.07
N LEU A 183 -3.26 -1.04 -25.84
CA LEU A 183 -1.85 -1.31 -26.15
C LEU A 183 -1.61 -1.39 -27.66
N GLY A 184 -0.36 -1.29 -28.11
CA GLY A 184 0.02 -1.36 -29.53
C GLY A 184 -0.12 -0.03 -30.28
N VAL A 185 -0.96 0.86 -29.74
CA VAL A 185 -0.86 2.32 -29.85
C VAL A 185 -1.39 2.86 -28.53
N PHE A 186 -0.51 3.35 -27.67
CA PHE A 186 -0.84 3.83 -26.34
C PHE A 186 -1.73 5.07 -26.45
N GLN A 187 -2.86 5.01 -25.75
CA GLN A 187 -3.89 6.03 -25.72
C GLN A 187 -3.91 6.67 -24.33
N PRO A 188 -3.07 7.69 -24.06
CA PRO A 188 -2.89 8.25 -22.74
C PRO A 188 -4.20 8.79 -22.13
N GLN A 189 -5.13 9.28 -22.95
CA GLN A 189 -6.44 9.77 -22.52
C GLN A 189 -7.37 8.70 -21.91
N HIS A 190 -7.03 7.42 -22.05
CA HIS A 190 -7.75 6.30 -21.45
C HIS A 190 -6.96 5.64 -20.32
N ALA A 191 -5.71 6.03 -20.11
CA ALA A 191 -4.89 5.53 -19.04
C ALA A 191 -5.21 6.24 -17.72
N ASP A 192 -4.97 5.54 -16.62
CA ASP A 192 -5.09 6.12 -15.29
C ASP A 192 -3.95 5.63 -14.39
N TRP A 193 -3.53 6.52 -13.51
CA TRP A 193 -2.77 6.16 -12.33
C TRP A 193 -3.71 5.76 -11.21
N PHE A 194 -3.28 4.77 -10.43
CA PHE A 194 -3.89 4.47 -9.15
C PHE A 194 -2.85 4.61 -8.05
N ILE A 195 -3.15 5.44 -7.06
CA ILE A 195 -2.39 5.53 -5.83
C ILE A 195 -3.01 4.56 -4.83
N ILE A 196 -2.19 3.66 -4.29
CA ILE A 196 -2.58 2.63 -3.34
C ILE A 196 -1.94 2.97 -1.99
N LEU A 197 -2.75 3.02 -0.94
CA LEU A 197 -2.30 3.22 0.44
C LEU A 197 -2.75 2.04 1.29
N TYR A 198 -1.86 1.49 2.11
CA TYR A 198 -2.15 0.30 2.92
C TYR A 198 -1.62 0.43 4.35
N LYS A 199 -2.49 0.17 5.33
CA LYS A 199 -2.19 0.20 6.77
C LYS A 199 -2.83 -0.97 7.53
#